data_AF-A0A9J7M296-F1
#
_entry.id   AF-A0A9J7M296-F1
#
_cell.length_a   1.000
_cell.length_b   1.000
_cell.length_c   1.000
_cell.angle_alpha   90.00
_cell.angle_beta   90.00
_cell.angle_gamma   90.00
#
_symmetry.space_group_name_H-M   'P 1'
#
loop_
_entity.id
_entity.type
_entity.pdbx_description
1 polymer ?
#
loop_
_entity_poly.entity_id
_entity_poly.type
_entity_poly.pdbx_seq_one_letter_code
_entity_poly.pdbx_strand_id
1 'polypeptide(L)'
;MAESKLLNRLSEDFLECQICLQPYRRPKVLSCLHSFCQQCLEELLKKQKVKTELDCPTCRSKTLLPGGGVAGLKDNFFVESLKDTVDVHKKLTNEGESLVCGSCETKSGAESFCTECGFFLCDECVAIHRRLKVTRGHQVIGVEQLKAESDTVKIKPRPLPPCRIHSQETLKLFCIDCSEAICQICTVLSHKDHKYEYFADTAVKAKENILDLLAKTEIKMLDLKNAEKQAHTQKTELEKNVTETIEKIRRKAEKTRRQLLTLVNQQEAALLDCVNTVSQTRSKEFSTAIEEIETATVALESAAEFGRNIVEHGSEFDIMADSGDVNSRLKKLLQIELADITEKLPAKAYITFEEDETSDMGKPRLGEVRTTQPDSGFRTARFTTLGTTGRLGPTSLGTHYRGQDHEGLVQLKDGIQYFTVPDT
;
A
#
# COMPACT_ATOMS: atom_id res chain seq x y z
N MET A 1 -35.82 -35.33 -15.28
CA MET A 1 -35.08 -34.83 -14.07
C MET A 1 -33.99 -33.78 -14.37
N ALA A 2 -33.21 -33.86 -15.47
CA ALA A 2 -32.22 -32.83 -15.81
C ALA A 2 -32.85 -31.59 -16.49
N GLU A 3 -33.89 -31.76 -17.29
CA GLU A 3 -34.60 -30.68 -18.01
C GLU A 3 -35.68 -29.99 -17.16
N SER A 4 -36.32 -30.69 -16.22
CA SER A 4 -37.19 -30.07 -15.20
C SER A 4 -36.43 -29.06 -14.30
N LYS A 5 -35.11 -29.25 -14.12
CA LYS A 5 -34.22 -28.27 -13.50
C LYS A 5 -33.93 -27.05 -14.41
N LEU A 6 -33.99 -27.17 -15.73
CA LEU A 6 -33.77 -26.06 -16.66
C LEU A 6 -34.98 -25.11 -16.68
N LEU A 7 -36.21 -25.64 -16.75
CA LEU A 7 -37.43 -24.81 -16.71
C LEU A 7 -37.59 -24.09 -15.36
N ASN A 8 -37.28 -24.75 -14.24
CA ASN A 8 -37.27 -24.12 -12.92
C ASN A 8 -36.18 -23.04 -12.80
N ARG A 9 -34.95 -23.28 -13.30
CA ARG A 9 -33.88 -22.25 -13.35
C ARG A 9 -34.20 -21.07 -14.27
N LEU A 10 -34.96 -21.28 -15.34
CA LEU A 10 -35.44 -20.21 -16.24
C LEU A 10 -36.58 -19.39 -15.59
N SER A 11 -37.25 -19.91 -14.56
CA SER A 11 -38.50 -19.36 -14.05
C SER A 11 -38.38 -18.36 -12.89
N GLU A 12 -37.26 -18.30 -12.18
CA GLU A 12 -37.14 -17.46 -10.97
C GLU A 12 -36.48 -16.09 -11.28
N ASP A 13 -35.36 -16.04 -12.01
CA ASP A 13 -34.66 -14.76 -12.28
C ASP A 13 -34.77 -14.27 -13.73
N PHE A 14 -34.94 -15.18 -14.70
CA PHE A 14 -34.82 -14.85 -16.12
C PHE A 14 -36.09 -14.22 -16.74
N LEU A 15 -37.25 -14.46 -16.13
CA LEU A 15 -38.56 -13.96 -16.59
C LEU A 15 -39.12 -12.81 -15.75
N GLU A 16 -38.30 -12.28 -14.86
CA GLU A 16 -38.63 -11.14 -14.01
C GLU A 16 -37.87 -9.89 -14.43
N CYS A 17 -38.57 -8.75 -14.35
CA CYS A 17 -37.96 -7.46 -14.64
C CYS A 17 -37.10 -7.01 -13.46
N GLN A 18 -35.83 -6.72 -13.71
CA GLN A 18 -34.86 -6.29 -12.69
C GLN A 18 -35.11 -4.89 -12.11
N ILE A 19 -36.18 -4.19 -12.53
CA ILE A 19 -36.60 -2.90 -11.94
C ILE A 19 -37.75 -3.10 -10.96
N CYS A 20 -38.84 -3.75 -11.37
CA CYS A 20 -40.00 -3.96 -10.51
C CYS A 20 -39.99 -5.30 -9.77
N LEU A 21 -39.07 -6.22 -10.11
CA LEU A 21 -38.96 -7.57 -9.57
C LEU A 21 -40.29 -8.33 -9.70
N GLN A 22 -40.94 -8.15 -10.84
CA GLN A 22 -42.21 -8.80 -11.19
C GLN A 22 -42.08 -9.42 -12.58
N PRO A 23 -42.92 -10.43 -12.91
CA PRO A 23 -42.97 -11.00 -14.25
C PRO A 23 -43.13 -9.93 -15.32
N TYR A 24 -42.40 -10.05 -16.43
CA TYR A 24 -42.40 -9.03 -17.47
C TYR A 24 -43.82 -8.69 -17.96
N ARG A 25 -44.06 -7.38 -18.11
CA ARG A 25 -45.25 -6.78 -18.73
C ARG A 25 -44.79 -5.91 -19.89
N ARG A 26 -45.10 -6.32 -21.13
CA ARG A 26 -44.63 -5.68 -22.37
C ARG A 26 -43.12 -5.38 -22.32
N PRO A 27 -42.27 -6.42 -22.28
CA PRO A 27 -40.83 -6.25 -22.16
C PRO A 27 -40.26 -5.54 -23.39
N LYS A 28 -39.45 -4.51 -23.17
CA LYS A 28 -38.67 -3.80 -24.20
C LYS A 28 -37.20 -4.18 -24.10
N VAL A 29 -36.55 -4.37 -25.25
CA VAL A 29 -35.11 -4.70 -25.35
C VAL A 29 -34.32 -3.42 -25.61
N LEU A 30 -33.28 -3.19 -24.79
CA LEU A 30 -32.31 -2.10 -24.96
C LEU A 30 -31.20 -2.48 -25.97
N SER A 31 -30.38 -1.51 -26.40
CA SER A 31 -29.28 -1.76 -27.35
C SER A 31 -28.24 -2.75 -26.82
N CYS A 32 -28.09 -2.83 -25.50
CA CYS A 32 -27.22 -3.78 -24.79
C CYS A 32 -27.87 -5.16 -24.57
N LEU A 33 -29.03 -5.43 -25.17
CA LEU A 33 -29.80 -6.68 -25.10
C LEU A 33 -30.44 -7.01 -23.74
N HIS A 34 -30.29 -6.17 -22.71
CA HIS A 34 -31.09 -6.27 -21.49
C HIS A 34 -32.55 -5.86 -21.73
N SER A 35 -33.47 -6.51 -21.02
CA SER A 35 -34.91 -6.31 -21.15
C SER A 35 -35.56 -5.82 -19.86
N PHE A 36 -36.56 -4.95 -20.00
CA PHE A 36 -37.30 -4.36 -18.88
C PHE A 36 -38.76 -4.11 -19.28
N CYS A 37 -39.68 -4.05 -18.31
CA CYS A 37 -41.06 -3.66 -18.58
C CYS A 37 -41.11 -2.24 -19.19
N GLN A 38 -41.95 -2.03 -20.20
CA GLN A 38 -42.14 -0.71 -20.82
C GLN A 38 -42.41 0.38 -19.77
N GLN A 39 -43.34 0.14 -18.84
CA GLN A 39 -43.69 1.09 -17.79
C GLN A 39 -42.50 1.43 -16.88
N CYS A 40 -41.68 0.43 -16.52
CA CYS A 40 -40.49 0.65 -15.68
C CYS A 40 -39.46 1.55 -16.37
N LEU A 41 -39.26 1.37 -17.68
CA LEU A 41 -38.38 2.23 -18.47
C LEU A 41 -38.96 3.64 -18.65
N GLU A 42 -40.28 3.77 -18.83
CA GLU A 42 -40.96 5.08 -18.89
C GLU A 42 -40.82 5.86 -17.58
N GLU A 43 -40.98 5.19 -16.44
CA GLU A 43 -40.75 5.78 -15.11
C GLU A 43 -39.29 6.17 -14.89
N LEU A 44 -38.35 5.34 -15.36
CA LEU A 44 -36.93 5.65 -15.30
C LEU A 44 -36.60 6.90 -16.14
N LEU A 45 -37.15 6.99 -17.36
CA LEU A 45 -36.96 8.12 -18.25
C LEU A 45 -37.55 9.42 -17.67
N LYS A 46 -38.69 9.36 -16.98
CA LYS A 46 -39.29 10.53 -16.30
C LYS A 46 -38.35 11.17 -15.26
N LYS A 47 -37.51 10.36 -14.62
CA LYS A 47 -36.54 10.80 -13.60
C LYS A 47 -35.26 11.36 -14.22
N GLN A 48 -35.01 11.14 -15.51
CA GLN A 48 -33.81 11.62 -16.19
C GLN A 48 -34.02 13.03 -16.76
N LYS A 49 -32.93 13.82 -16.74
CA LYS A 49 -32.92 15.17 -17.34
C LYS A 49 -32.95 15.12 -18.87
N VAL A 50 -32.27 14.12 -19.44
CA VAL A 50 -32.19 13.89 -20.89
C VAL A 50 -33.26 12.87 -21.27
N LYS A 51 -34.14 13.24 -22.21
CA LYS A 51 -35.27 12.39 -22.64
C LYS A 51 -35.04 11.67 -23.97
N THR A 52 -33.83 11.77 -24.52
CA THR A 52 -33.46 11.21 -25.83
C THR A 52 -32.68 9.90 -25.73
N GLU A 53 -32.15 9.56 -24.55
CA GLU A 53 -31.39 8.34 -24.30
C GLU A 53 -31.75 7.75 -22.94
N LEU A 54 -31.48 6.45 -22.76
CA LEU A 54 -31.71 5.72 -21.52
C LEU A 54 -30.49 4.88 -21.15
N ASP A 55 -29.99 5.05 -19.92
CA ASP A 55 -28.95 4.22 -19.34
C ASP A 55 -29.52 2.89 -18.84
N CYS A 56 -28.96 1.77 -19.29
CA CYS A 56 -29.36 0.45 -18.82
C CYS A 56 -29.09 0.28 -17.31
N PRO A 57 -30.08 -0.10 -16.48
CA PRO A 57 -29.88 -0.34 -15.05
C PRO A 57 -28.85 -1.43 -14.73
N THR A 58 -28.66 -2.42 -15.61
CA THR A 58 -27.79 -3.57 -15.38
C THR A 58 -26.34 -3.30 -15.77
N CYS A 59 -26.09 -2.73 -16.95
CA CYS A 59 -24.73 -2.56 -17.48
C CYS A 59 -24.35 -1.11 -17.79
N ARG A 60 -25.24 -0.13 -17.50
CA ARG A 60 -25.05 1.31 -17.72
C ARG A 60 -24.80 1.71 -19.18
N SER A 61 -25.01 0.80 -20.13
CA SER A 61 -24.91 1.10 -21.56
C SER A 61 -26.06 1.99 -22.00
N LYS A 62 -25.75 2.97 -22.86
CA LYS A 62 -26.71 3.94 -23.39
C LYS A 62 -27.52 3.36 -24.55
N THR A 63 -28.83 3.58 -24.51
CA THR A 63 -29.77 3.27 -25.59
C THR A 63 -30.43 4.54 -26.08
N LEU A 64 -30.26 4.88 -27.36
CA LEU A 64 -30.98 5.99 -27.98
C LEU A 64 -32.46 5.64 -28.15
N LEU A 65 -33.34 6.58 -27.82
CA LEU A 65 -34.78 6.38 -27.93
C LEU A 65 -35.29 6.78 -29.32
N PRO A 66 -36.12 5.94 -29.97
CA PRO A 66 -36.77 6.32 -31.22
C PRO A 66 -37.84 7.41 -31.00
N GLY A 67 -38.39 7.99 -32.07
CA GLY A 67 -39.34 9.11 -32.01
C GLY A 67 -40.62 8.89 -31.17
N GLY A 68 -40.94 7.63 -30.83
CA GLY A 68 -42.01 7.26 -29.90
C GLY A 68 -41.58 7.01 -28.44
N GLY A 69 -40.36 7.42 -28.06
CA GLY A 69 -39.79 7.17 -26.74
C GLY A 69 -39.60 5.68 -26.45
N VAL A 70 -39.81 5.28 -25.19
CA VAL A 70 -39.71 3.88 -24.74
C VAL A 70 -40.66 2.95 -25.49
N ALA A 71 -41.87 3.42 -25.83
CA ALA A 71 -42.85 2.62 -26.55
C ALA A 71 -42.37 2.18 -27.94
N GLY A 72 -41.49 2.98 -28.56
CA GLY A 72 -40.90 2.67 -29.87
C GLY A 72 -39.74 1.66 -29.84
N LEU A 73 -39.25 1.28 -28.65
CA LEU A 73 -38.24 0.22 -28.52
C LEU A 73 -38.82 -1.14 -28.95
N LYS A 74 -37.94 -2.04 -29.41
CA LYS A 74 -38.30 -3.39 -29.83
C LYS A 74 -38.87 -4.18 -28.66
N ASP A 75 -40.00 -4.85 -28.86
CA ASP A 75 -40.57 -5.77 -27.88
C ASP A 75 -39.74 -7.07 -27.82
N ASN A 76 -39.58 -7.64 -26.63
CA ASN A 76 -38.92 -8.95 -26.46
C ASN A 76 -39.95 -10.09 -26.57
N PHE A 77 -40.32 -10.44 -27.80
CA PHE A 77 -41.27 -11.52 -28.05
C PHE A 77 -40.78 -12.89 -27.54
N PHE A 78 -39.47 -13.11 -27.46
CA PHE A 78 -38.91 -14.36 -26.95
C PHE A 78 -39.20 -14.54 -25.45
N VAL A 79 -39.00 -13.49 -24.64
CA VAL A 79 -39.32 -13.49 -23.21
C VAL A 79 -40.82 -13.64 -22.98
N GLU A 80 -41.66 -13.01 -23.81
CA GLU A 80 -43.12 -13.18 -23.73
C GLU A 80 -43.54 -14.63 -24.01
N SER A 81 -43.04 -15.25 -25.08
CA SER A 81 -43.34 -16.66 -25.40
C SER A 81 -42.82 -17.64 -24.36
N LEU A 82 -41.64 -17.38 -23.78
CA LEU A 82 -41.11 -18.18 -22.69
C LEU A 82 -41.95 -18.07 -21.43
N LYS A 83 -42.44 -16.86 -21.10
CA LYS A 83 -43.33 -16.65 -19.96
C LYS A 83 -44.62 -17.47 -20.09
N ASP A 84 -45.28 -17.40 -21.24
CA ASP A 84 -46.51 -18.17 -21.49
C ASP A 84 -46.25 -19.69 -21.32
N THR A 85 -45.10 -20.16 -21.79
CA THR A 85 -44.68 -21.57 -21.69
C THR A 85 -44.43 -21.99 -20.24
N VAL A 86 -43.73 -21.16 -19.46
CA VAL A 86 -43.43 -21.41 -18.05
C VAL A 86 -44.70 -21.33 -17.19
N ASP A 87 -45.61 -20.38 -17.47
CA ASP A 87 -46.88 -20.24 -16.76
C ASP A 87 -47.78 -21.48 -16.96
N VAL A 88 -47.78 -22.06 -18.18
CA VAL A 88 -48.47 -23.33 -18.45
C VAL A 88 -47.83 -24.48 -17.68
N HIS A 89 -46.50 -24.59 -17.67
CA HIS A 89 -45.81 -25.65 -16.93
C HIS A 89 -46.06 -25.57 -15.42
N LYS A 90 -45.98 -24.38 -14.82
CA LYS A 90 -46.28 -24.15 -13.39
C LYS A 90 -47.69 -24.62 -13.02
N LYS A 91 -48.69 -24.33 -13.86
CA LYS A 91 -50.07 -24.78 -13.66
C LYS A 91 -50.24 -26.30 -13.78
N LEU A 92 -49.42 -26.98 -14.58
CA LEU A 92 -49.46 -28.43 -14.76
C LEU A 92 -48.77 -29.19 -13.62
N THR A 93 -47.72 -28.61 -13.02
CA THR A 93 -46.90 -29.24 -11.98
C THR A 93 -47.37 -28.94 -10.55
N ASN A 94 -48.21 -27.93 -10.35
CA ASN A 94 -48.77 -27.60 -9.03
C ASN A 94 -49.84 -28.63 -8.63
N GLU A 95 -49.44 -29.62 -7.84
CA GLU A 95 -50.35 -30.60 -7.24
C GLU A 95 -51.31 -29.90 -6.27
N GLY A 96 -52.58 -29.71 -6.69
CA GLY A 96 -53.65 -29.13 -5.87
C GLY A 96 -54.41 -27.96 -6.49
N GLU A 97 -53.95 -27.41 -7.61
CA GLU A 97 -54.64 -26.32 -8.31
C GLU A 97 -55.57 -26.86 -9.41
N SER A 98 -56.87 -26.52 -9.36
CA SER A 98 -57.82 -26.95 -10.39
C SER A 98 -57.59 -26.16 -11.68
N LEU A 99 -57.31 -26.86 -12.78
CA LEU A 99 -57.17 -26.23 -14.09
C LEU A 99 -58.54 -25.74 -14.57
N VAL A 100 -58.64 -24.44 -14.81
CA VAL A 100 -59.87 -23.78 -15.25
C VAL A 100 -59.79 -23.34 -16.71
N CYS A 101 -60.94 -23.33 -17.38
CA CYS A 101 -61.08 -22.89 -18.74
C CYS A 101 -60.78 -21.39 -18.86
N GLY A 102 -59.85 -21.03 -19.75
CA GLY A 102 -59.47 -19.65 -20.04
C GLY A 102 -60.37 -18.95 -21.06
N SER A 103 -61.29 -19.67 -21.69
CA SER A 103 -62.13 -19.18 -22.79
C SER A 103 -63.60 -18.98 -22.43
N CYS A 104 -64.02 -19.31 -21.21
CA CYS A 104 -65.38 -19.06 -20.71
C CYS A 104 -65.37 -18.22 -19.44
N GLU A 105 -66.44 -17.45 -19.23
CA GLU A 105 -66.62 -16.61 -18.05
C GLU A 105 -66.85 -17.44 -16.77
N THR A 106 -67.42 -18.64 -16.91
CA THR A 106 -67.72 -19.56 -15.82
C THR A 106 -66.49 -20.22 -15.21
N LYS A 107 -65.31 -20.12 -15.86
CA LYS A 107 -64.04 -20.74 -15.44
C LYS A 107 -64.23 -22.21 -15.05
N SER A 108 -65.02 -22.94 -15.81
CA SER A 108 -65.30 -24.36 -15.61
C SER A 108 -64.01 -25.20 -15.67
N GLY A 109 -64.01 -26.37 -15.04
CA GLY A 109 -62.88 -27.30 -15.09
C GLY A 109 -62.45 -27.60 -16.52
N ALA A 110 -61.14 -27.57 -16.78
CA ALA A 110 -60.56 -27.76 -18.09
C ALA A 110 -59.70 -29.02 -18.13
N GLU A 111 -60.06 -29.92 -19.04
CA GLU A 111 -59.36 -31.21 -19.26
C GLU A 111 -58.57 -31.22 -20.56
N SER A 112 -58.68 -30.16 -21.35
CA SER A 112 -58.02 -30.01 -22.65
C SER A 112 -57.20 -28.72 -22.71
N PHE A 113 -56.16 -28.71 -23.54
CA PHE A 113 -55.30 -27.57 -23.80
C PHE A 113 -55.17 -27.34 -25.30
N CYS A 114 -55.41 -26.11 -25.76
CA CYS A 114 -55.15 -25.75 -27.15
C CYS A 114 -53.73 -25.19 -27.30
N THR A 115 -52.91 -25.83 -28.12
CA THR A 115 -51.49 -25.49 -28.24
C THR A 115 -51.21 -24.19 -28.98
N GLU A 116 -52.16 -23.73 -29.80
CA GLU A 116 -52.09 -22.50 -30.60
C GLU A 116 -52.64 -21.30 -29.85
N CYS A 117 -53.64 -21.52 -29.00
CA CYS A 117 -54.23 -20.46 -28.18
C CYS A 117 -53.56 -20.31 -26.81
N GLY A 118 -52.84 -21.33 -26.34
CA GLY A 118 -52.19 -21.31 -25.04
C GLY A 118 -53.16 -21.37 -23.85
N PHE A 119 -54.39 -21.81 -24.07
CA PHE A 119 -55.43 -21.86 -23.04
C PHE A 119 -55.88 -23.29 -22.76
N PHE A 120 -56.18 -23.53 -21.48
CA PHE A 120 -56.98 -24.66 -21.04
C PHE A 120 -58.45 -24.43 -21.41
N LEU A 121 -59.13 -25.46 -21.89
CA LEU A 121 -60.50 -25.43 -22.38
C LEU A 121 -61.34 -26.50 -21.68
N CYS A 122 -62.55 -26.14 -21.25
CA CYS A 122 -63.58 -27.10 -20.89
C CYS A 122 -64.21 -27.71 -22.16
N ASP A 123 -64.94 -28.81 -22.00
CA ASP A 123 -65.52 -29.55 -23.13
C ASP A 123 -66.42 -28.70 -24.04
N GLU A 124 -67.21 -27.81 -23.44
CA GLU A 124 -68.07 -26.89 -24.19
C GLU A 124 -67.25 -25.92 -25.07
N CYS A 125 -66.18 -25.35 -24.51
CA CYS A 125 -65.28 -24.50 -25.27
C CYS A 125 -64.52 -25.28 -26.35
N VAL A 126 -64.11 -26.53 -26.11
CA VAL A 126 -63.49 -27.38 -27.14
C VAL A 126 -64.45 -27.61 -28.31
N ALA A 127 -65.73 -27.88 -28.02
CA ALA A 127 -66.74 -28.10 -29.04
C ALA A 127 -66.95 -26.86 -29.92
N ILE A 128 -66.97 -25.66 -29.33
CA ILE A 128 -67.04 -24.39 -30.06
C ILE A 128 -65.75 -24.15 -30.84
N HIS A 129 -64.59 -24.42 -30.24
CA HIS A 129 -63.27 -24.21 -30.83
C HIS A 129 -63.08 -25.00 -32.13
N ARG A 130 -63.61 -26.23 -32.18
CA ARG A 130 -63.56 -27.07 -33.39
C ARG A 130 -64.52 -26.62 -34.49
N ARG A 131 -65.53 -25.80 -34.17
CA ARG A 131 -66.55 -25.33 -35.12
C ARG A 131 -66.22 -23.97 -35.73
N LEU A 132 -65.52 -23.11 -34.99
CA LEU A 132 -65.16 -21.79 -35.47
C LEU A 132 -64.11 -21.86 -36.59
N LYS A 133 -64.37 -21.15 -37.70
CA LYS A 133 -63.48 -21.13 -38.88
C LYS A 133 -62.03 -20.75 -38.53
N VAL A 134 -61.87 -19.90 -37.53
CA VAL A 134 -60.58 -19.38 -37.06
C VAL A 134 -59.79 -20.37 -36.21
N THR A 135 -60.44 -21.28 -35.49
CA THR A 135 -59.80 -22.16 -34.49
C THR A 135 -59.98 -23.65 -34.76
N ARG A 136 -60.79 -24.04 -35.76
CA ARG A 136 -61.04 -25.45 -36.14
C ARG A 136 -59.80 -26.24 -36.54
N GLY A 137 -58.74 -25.55 -36.96
CA GLY A 137 -57.46 -26.14 -37.33
C GLY A 137 -56.45 -26.24 -36.19
N HIS A 138 -56.80 -25.74 -34.99
CA HIS A 138 -55.90 -25.76 -33.84
C HIS A 138 -55.84 -27.15 -33.21
N GLN A 139 -54.65 -27.57 -32.79
CA GLN A 139 -54.42 -28.80 -32.07
C GLN A 139 -54.85 -28.65 -30.60
N VAL A 140 -55.83 -29.46 -30.20
CA VAL A 140 -56.30 -29.58 -28.82
C VAL A 140 -55.88 -30.94 -28.29
N ILE A 141 -55.13 -30.94 -27.19
CA ILE A 141 -54.60 -32.14 -26.52
C ILE A 141 -55.15 -32.25 -25.09
N GLY A 142 -55.26 -33.46 -24.57
CA GLY A 142 -55.69 -33.68 -23.18
C GLY A 142 -54.63 -33.23 -22.19
N VAL A 143 -55.05 -32.74 -21.02
CA VAL A 143 -54.15 -32.32 -19.93
C VAL A 143 -53.24 -33.46 -19.48
N GLU A 144 -53.75 -34.69 -19.37
CA GLU A 144 -52.96 -35.86 -18.96
C GLU A 144 -51.88 -36.22 -20.00
N GLN A 145 -52.19 -36.06 -21.29
CA GLN A 145 -51.19 -36.20 -22.35
C GLN A 145 -50.14 -35.09 -22.28
N LEU A 146 -50.56 -33.86 -22.01
CA LEU A 146 -49.65 -32.72 -21.86
C LEU A 146 -48.75 -32.84 -20.63
N LYS A 147 -49.22 -33.44 -19.53
CA LYS A 147 -48.41 -33.76 -18.35
C LYS A 147 -47.39 -34.86 -18.64
N ALA A 148 -47.78 -35.91 -19.37
CA ALA A 148 -46.89 -36.99 -19.78
C ALA A 148 -45.79 -36.53 -20.77
N GLU A 149 -46.11 -35.54 -21.61
CA GLU A 149 -45.18 -34.92 -22.57
C GLU A 149 -44.49 -33.65 -22.02
N SER A 150 -44.73 -33.30 -20.75
CA SER A 150 -44.30 -32.03 -20.11
C SER A 150 -42.78 -31.85 -19.99
N ASP A 151 -42.01 -32.92 -20.16
CA ASP A 151 -40.54 -32.87 -20.26
C ASP A 151 -40.07 -32.35 -21.64
N THR A 152 -40.96 -32.21 -22.64
CA THR A 152 -40.61 -31.85 -24.02
C THR A 152 -41.32 -30.59 -24.53
N VAL A 153 -41.65 -29.64 -23.65
CA VAL A 153 -42.37 -28.40 -24.05
C VAL A 153 -41.55 -27.60 -25.06
N LYS A 154 -41.78 -27.89 -26.35
CA LYS A 154 -41.29 -27.08 -27.47
C LYS A 154 -42.15 -25.83 -27.47
N ILE A 155 -41.53 -24.68 -27.23
CA ILE A 155 -42.12 -23.36 -27.49
C ILE A 155 -42.59 -23.39 -28.94
N LYS A 156 -43.89 -23.58 -29.19
CA LYS A 156 -44.40 -23.66 -30.56
C LYS A 156 -44.22 -22.28 -31.20
N PRO A 157 -43.81 -22.23 -32.48
CA PRO A 157 -43.49 -20.97 -33.14
C PRO A 157 -44.74 -20.08 -33.15
N ARG A 158 -44.60 -18.88 -32.59
CA ARG A 158 -45.64 -17.85 -32.68
C ARG A 158 -45.96 -17.59 -34.16
N PRO A 159 -47.24 -17.41 -34.54
CA PRO A 159 -47.59 -16.99 -35.88
C PRO A 159 -46.82 -15.72 -36.27
N LEU A 160 -46.39 -15.65 -37.53
CA LEU A 160 -45.68 -14.47 -38.03
C LEU A 160 -46.56 -13.23 -37.87
N PRO A 161 -46.03 -12.13 -37.31
CA PRO A 161 -46.82 -10.94 -37.04
C PRO A 161 -47.31 -10.28 -38.34
N PRO A 162 -48.43 -9.55 -38.28
CA PRO A 162 -48.91 -8.76 -39.40
C PRO A 162 -47.95 -7.61 -39.71
N CYS A 163 -47.92 -7.18 -40.98
CA CYS A 163 -47.14 -6.03 -41.40
C CYS A 163 -47.71 -4.74 -40.80
N ARG A 164 -46.82 -3.84 -40.35
CA ARG A 164 -47.19 -2.55 -39.76
C ARG A 164 -47.82 -1.57 -40.77
N ILE A 165 -47.51 -1.74 -42.06
CA ILE A 165 -48.02 -0.92 -43.16
C ILE A 165 -49.23 -1.60 -43.82
N HIS A 166 -49.18 -2.93 -43.94
CA HIS A 166 -50.21 -3.75 -44.60
C HIS A 166 -50.81 -4.74 -43.60
N SER A 167 -51.75 -4.29 -42.77
CA SER A 167 -52.26 -5.05 -41.61
C SER A 167 -52.89 -6.42 -41.94
N GLN A 168 -53.33 -6.63 -43.18
CA GLN A 168 -53.88 -7.91 -43.65
C GLN A 168 -52.82 -8.91 -44.10
N GLU A 169 -51.57 -8.47 -44.26
CA GLU A 169 -50.45 -9.29 -44.73
C GLU A 169 -49.54 -9.71 -43.58
N THR A 170 -48.94 -10.89 -43.70
CA THR A 170 -47.98 -11.42 -42.71
C THR A 170 -46.54 -11.21 -43.18
N LEU A 171 -45.64 -10.99 -42.22
CA LEU A 171 -44.22 -10.80 -42.50
C LEU A 171 -43.59 -12.17 -42.82
N LYS A 172 -43.49 -12.53 -44.10
CA LYS A 172 -42.94 -13.82 -44.59
C LYS A 172 -41.55 -13.72 -45.22
N LEU A 173 -41.08 -12.50 -45.49
CA LEU A 173 -39.82 -12.23 -46.17
C LEU A 173 -38.93 -11.32 -45.31
N PHE A 174 -37.61 -11.52 -45.39
CA PHE A 174 -36.62 -10.65 -44.75
C PHE A 174 -35.84 -9.90 -45.82
N CYS A 175 -35.89 -8.57 -45.79
CA CYS A 175 -35.08 -7.73 -46.66
C CYS A 175 -33.66 -7.63 -46.09
N ILE A 176 -32.69 -8.13 -46.86
CA ILE A 176 -31.28 -8.18 -46.45
C ILE A 176 -30.70 -6.76 -46.41
N ASP A 177 -30.99 -5.96 -47.44
CA ASP A 177 -30.42 -4.62 -47.58
C ASP A 177 -30.90 -3.65 -46.50
N CYS A 178 -32.17 -3.78 -46.10
CA CYS A 178 -32.75 -2.97 -45.01
C CYS A 178 -32.61 -3.61 -43.63
N SER A 179 -32.23 -4.89 -43.55
CA SER A 179 -32.23 -5.67 -42.29
C SER A 179 -33.58 -5.65 -41.57
N GLU A 180 -34.67 -5.78 -42.33
CA GLU A 180 -36.04 -5.62 -41.84
C GLU A 180 -37.00 -6.70 -42.31
N ALA A 181 -38.01 -6.94 -41.47
CA ALA A 181 -39.11 -7.86 -41.71
C ALA A 181 -40.14 -7.25 -42.66
N ILE A 182 -40.42 -7.88 -43.80
CA ILE A 182 -41.32 -7.36 -44.83
C ILE A 182 -42.40 -8.36 -45.26
N CYS A 183 -43.54 -7.86 -45.75
CA CYS A 183 -44.56 -8.68 -46.40
C CYS A 183 -44.43 -8.66 -47.93
N GLN A 184 -45.23 -9.45 -48.63
CA GLN A 184 -45.21 -9.53 -50.09
C GLN A 184 -45.61 -8.22 -50.78
N ILE A 185 -46.45 -7.38 -50.15
CA ILE A 185 -46.79 -6.07 -50.72
C ILE A 185 -45.58 -5.11 -50.60
N CYS A 186 -44.83 -5.19 -49.51
CA CYS A 186 -43.63 -4.36 -49.31
C CYS A 186 -42.57 -4.60 -50.39
N THR A 187 -42.45 -5.82 -50.93
CA THR A 187 -41.49 -6.12 -52.00
C THR A 187 -41.81 -5.39 -53.29
N VAL A 188 -43.07 -4.99 -53.51
CA VAL A 188 -43.47 -4.29 -54.74
C VAL A 188 -43.44 -2.78 -54.56
N LEU A 189 -43.77 -2.29 -53.35
CA LEU A 189 -43.92 -0.87 -53.08
C LEU A 189 -42.63 -0.20 -52.59
N SER A 190 -42.00 -0.75 -51.56
CA SER A 190 -40.92 -0.07 -50.83
C SER A 190 -39.56 -0.75 -50.98
N HIS A 191 -39.52 -2.03 -51.36
CA HIS A 191 -38.31 -2.85 -51.47
C HIS A 191 -38.15 -3.47 -52.85
N LYS A 192 -38.58 -2.78 -53.91
CA LYS A 192 -38.64 -3.30 -55.29
C LYS A 192 -37.31 -3.82 -55.81
N ASP A 193 -36.24 -3.07 -55.53
CA ASP A 193 -34.90 -3.36 -56.04
C ASP A 193 -33.98 -3.94 -54.94
N HIS A 194 -34.54 -4.30 -53.78
CA HIS A 194 -33.78 -4.86 -52.67
C HIS A 194 -33.77 -6.38 -52.71
N LYS A 195 -32.68 -6.97 -52.21
CA LYS A 195 -32.57 -8.41 -52.00
C LYS A 195 -33.37 -8.83 -50.77
N TYR A 196 -34.20 -9.86 -50.93
CA TYR A 196 -34.94 -10.48 -49.85
C TYR A 196 -34.97 -12.00 -49.96
N GLU A 197 -35.07 -12.67 -48.82
CA GLU A 197 -35.16 -14.12 -48.70
C GLU A 197 -36.35 -14.50 -47.81
N TYR A 198 -36.76 -15.78 -47.81
CA TYR A 198 -37.77 -16.25 -46.87
C TYR A 198 -37.25 -16.18 -45.42
N PHE A 199 -38.17 -15.87 -44.49
CA PHE A 199 -37.84 -15.78 -43.07
C PHE A 199 -37.19 -17.05 -42.51
N ALA A 200 -37.72 -18.21 -42.89
CA ALA A 200 -37.24 -19.50 -42.42
C ALA A 200 -35.78 -19.73 -42.83
N ASP A 201 -35.44 -19.47 -44.09
CA ASP A 201 -34.10 -19.68 -44.63
C ASP A 201 -33.08 -18.70 -44.02
N THR A 202 -33.48 -17.43 -43.87
CA THR A 202 -32.64 -16.40 -43.24
C THR A 202 -32.41 -16.72 -41.75
N ALA A 203 -33.41 -17.25 -41.06
CA ALA A 203 -33.31 -17.64 -39.66
C ALA A 203 -32.31 -18.79 -39.44
N VAL A 204 -32.19 -19.74 -40.37
CA VAL A 204 -31.19 -20.82 -40.30
C VAL A 204 -29.78 -20.24 -40.35
N LYS A 205 -29.49 -19.38 -41.33
CA LYS A 205 -28.18 -18.71 -41.47
C LYS A 205 -27.86 -17.86 -40.23
N ALA A 206 -28.85 -17.12 -39.73
CA ALA A 206 -28.68 -16.31 -38.52
C ALA A 206 -28.38 -17.18 -37.29
N LYS A 207 -29.05 -18.33 -37.15
CA LYS A 207 -28.79 -19.29 -36.08
C LYS A 207 -27.36 -19.84 -36.13
N GLU A 208 -26.88 -20.24 -37.30
CA GLU A 208 -25.50 -20.72 -37.48
C GLU A 208 -24.47 -19.66 -37.09
N ASN A 209 -24.66 -18.42 -37.54
CA ASN A 209 -23.77 -17.31 -37.19
C ASN A 209 -23.79 -17.02 -35.68
N ILE A 210 -24.97 -17.00 -35.04
CA ILE A 210 -25.07 -16.82 -33.59
C ILE A 210 -24.34 -17.95 -32.85
N LEU A 211 -24.50 -19.20 -33.28
CA LEU A 211 -23.82 -20.35 -32.67
C LEU A 211 -22.29 -20.26 -32.81
N ASP A 212 -21.77 -19.86 -33.97
CA ASP A 212 -20.33 -19.63 -34.18
C ASP A 212 -19.80 -18.51 -33.28
N LEU A 213 -20.51 -17.39 -33.18
CA LEU A 213 -20.15 -16.28 -32.29
C LEU A 213 -20.21 -16.67 -30.81
N LEU A 214 -21.20 -17.48 -30.40
CA LEU A 214 -21.29 -18.00 -29.04
C LEU A 214 -20.11 -18.91 -28.72
N ALA A 215 -19.74 -19.85 -29.60
CA ALA A 215 -18.58 -20.70 -29.41
C ALA A 215 -17.28 -19.90 -29.26
N LYS A 216 -17.07 -18.88 -30.10
CA LYS A 216 -15.93 -17.95 -29.98
C LYS A 216 -15.95 -17.17 -28.67
N THR A 217 -17.13 -16.77 -28.20
CA THR A 217 -17.31 -16.04 -26.95
C THR A 217 -16.97 -16.94 -25.75
N GLU A 218 -17.39 -18.20 -25.76
CA GLU A 218 -17.06 -19.16 -24.70
C GLU A 218 -15.54 -19.36 -24.55
N ILE A 219 -14.82 -19.48 -25.67
CA ILE A 219 -13.35 -19.54 -25.68
C ILE A 219 -12.77 -18.26 -25.06
N LYS A 220 -13.26 -17.09 -25.49
CA LYS A 220 -12.77 -15.81 -24.96
C LYS A 220 -13.03 -15.64 -23.47
N MET A 221 -14.16 -16.13 -22.97
CA MET A 221 -14.47 -16.15 -21.53
C MET A 221 -13.48 -17.02 -20.76
N LEU A 222 -13.08 -18.17 -21.31
CA LEU A 222 -12.06 -19.03 -20.70
C LEU A 222 -10.70 -18.34 -20.67
N ASP A 223 -10.28 -17.69 -21.77
CA ASP A 223 -9.03 -16.94 -21.84
C ASP A 223 -8.97 -15.83 -20.79
N LEU A 224 -10.05 -15.05 -20.66
CA LEU A 224 -10.15 -13.99 -19.66
C LEU A 224 -10.07 -14.54 -18.23
N LYS A 225 -10.72 -15.67 -17.96
CA LYS A 225 -10.66 -16.33 -16.65
C LYS A 225 -9.27 -16.87 -16.32
N ASN A 226 -8.54 -17.35 -17.33
CA ASN A 226 -7.15 -17.79 -17.17
C ASN A 226 -6.21 -16.59 -16.94
N ALA A 227 -6.39 -15.50 -17.68
CA ALA A 227 -5.65 -14.26 -17.49
C ALA A 227 -5.89 -13.66 -16.10
N GLU A 228 -7.13 -13.69 -15.61
CA GLU A 228 -7.48 -13.28 -14.25
C GLU A 228 -6.73 -14.10 -13.19
N LYS A 229 -6.74 -15.44 -13.31
CA LYS A 229 -5.98 -16.33 -12.42
C LYS A 229 -4.49 -16.03 -12.45
N GLN A 230 -3.93 -15.82 -13.64
CA GLN A 230 -2.51 -15.50 -13.81
C GLN A 230 -2.16 -14.16 -13.13
N ALA A 231 -2.97 -13.12 -13.33
CA ALA A 231 -2.78 -11.83 -12.69
C ALA A 231 -2.87 -11.93 -11.15
N HIS A 232 -3.78 -12.77 -10.64
CA HIS A 232 -3.88 -13.02 -9.21
C HIS A 232 -2.62 -13.69 -8.65
N THR A 233 -2.09 -14.70 -9.33
CA THR A 233 -0.82 -15.37 -8.95
C THR A 233 0.36 -14.40 -8.97
N GLN A 234 0.48 -13.57 -10.00
CA GLN A 234 1.56 -12.57 -10.08
C GLN A 234 1.47 -11.53 -8.96
N LYS A 235 0.24 -11.11 -8.60
CA LYS A 235 0.01 -10.20 -7.48
C LYS A 235 0.49 -10.80 -6.16
N THR A 236 0.12 -12.05 -5.86
CA THR A 236 0.51 -12.70 -4.60
C THR A 236 2.01 -12.96 -4.52
N GLU A 237 2.66 -13.30 -5.65
CA GLU A 237 4.11 -13.42 -5.73
C GLU A 237 4.82 -12.09 -5.47
N LEU A 238 4.31 -10.98 -6.03
CA LEU A 238 4.83 -9.64 -5.75
C LEU A 238 4.70 -9.27 -4.27
N GLU A 239 3.54 -9.48 -3.67
CA GLU A 239 3.31 -9.21 -2.23
C GLU A 239 4.29 -10.00 -1.35
N LYS A 240 4.53 -11.28 -1.68
CA LYS A 240 5.54 -12.10 -1.00
C LYS A 240 6.96 -11.54 -1.19
N ASN A 241 7.35 -11.18 -2.40
CA ASN A 241 8.68 -10.63 -2.67
C ASN A 241 8.90 -9.30 -1.91
N VAL A 242 7.89 -8.42 -1.89
CA VAL A 242 7.94 -7.16 -1.15
C VAL A 242 8.19 -7.39 0.34
N THR A 243 7.43 -8.31 0.97
CA THR A 243 7.61 -8.64 2.39
C THR A 243 8.99 -9.22 2.69
N GLU A 244 9.49 -10.15 1.87
CA GLU A 244 10.83 -10.71 2.01
C GLU A 244 11.93 -9.65 1.85
N THR A 245 11.76 -8.72 0.90
CA THR A 245 12.71 -7.64 0.64
C THR A 245 12.75 -6.66 1.81
N ILE A 246 11.60 -6.27 2.37
CA ILE A 246 11.53 -5.44 3.58
C ILE A 246 12.28 -6.11 4.74
N GLU A 247 12.07 -7.40 4.95
CA GLU A 247 12.75 -8.15 6.01
C GLU A 247 14.27 -8.23 5.79
N LYS A 248 14.74 -8.40 4.55
CA LYS A 248 16.18 -8.36 4.22
C LYS A 248 16.79 -6.99 4.55
N ILE A 249 16.11 -5.90 4.20
CA ILE A 249 16.57 -4.53 4.52
C ILE A 249 16.65 -4.34 6.04
N ARG A 250 15.60 -4.70 6.78
CA ARG A 250 15.57 -4.61 8.24
C ARG A 250 16.69 -5.41 8.90
N ARG A 251 16.90 -6.66 8.48
CA ARG A 251 17.98 -7.52 8.99
C ARG A 251 19.36 -6.91 8.74
N LYS A 252 19.59 -6.33 7.56
CA LYS A 252 20.86 -5.67 7.25
C LYS A 252 21.08 -4.43 8.11
N ALA A 253 20.07 -3.57 8.22
CA ALA A 253 20.14 -2.38 9.09
C ALA A 253 20.43 -2.75 10.54
N GLU A 254 19.72 -3.75 11.08
CA GLU A 254 19.88 -4.22 12.45
C GLU A 254 21.25 -4.87 12.70
N LYS A 255 21.77 -5.63 11.74
CA LYS A 255 23.12 -6.20 11.82
C LYS A 255 24.17 -5.09 11.87
N THR A 256 24.08 -4.10 10.98
CA THR A 256 25.02 -2.97 10.95
C THR A 256 24.94 -2.14 12.24
N ARG A 257 23.73 -1.85 12.74
CA ARG A 257 23.52 -1.13 14.01
C ARG A 257 24.20 -1.83 15.19
N ARG A 258 24.02 -3.15 15.32
CA ARG A 258 24.66 -3.93 16.38
C ARG A 258 26.18 -3.90 16.27
N GLN A 259 26.73 -4.00 15.06
CA GLN A 259 28.17 -3.93 14.85
C GLN A 259 28.76 -2.57 15.26
N LEU A 260 28.10 -1.47 14.91
CA LEU A 260 28.53 -0.12 15.31
C LEU A 260 28.44 0.06 16.83
N LEU A 261 27.34 -0.37 17.46
CA LEU A 261 27.18 -0.27 18.92
C LEU A 261 28.25 -1.06 19.67
N THR A 262 28.56 -2.29 19.21
CA THR A 262 29.63 -3.09 19.81
C THR A 262 30.99 -2.41 19.69
N LEU A 263 31.31 -1.82 18.53
CA LEU A 263 32.58 -1.14 18.32
C LEU A 263 32.73 0.09 19.23
N VAL A 264 31.68 0.91 19.36
CA VAL A 264 31.68 2.08 20.22
C VAL A 264 31.82 1.68 21.69
N ASN A 265 31.05 0.70 22.16
CA ASN A 265 31.14 0.22 23.54
C ASN A 265 32.53 -0.37 23.87
N GLN A 266 33.18 -1.03 22.89
CA GLN A 266 34.55 -1.52 23.06
C GLN A 266 35.57 -0.38 23.18
N GLN A 267 35.42 0.69 22.39
CA GLN A 267 36.27 1.87 22.50
C GLN A 267 36.07 2.59 23.85
N GLU A 268 34.82 2.78 24.27
CA GLU A 268 34.49 3.37 25.57
C GLU A 268 35.14 2.58 26.71
N ALA A 269 34.95 1.25 26.73
CA ALA A 269 35.52 0.39 27.76
C ALA A 269 37.07 0.47 27.78
N ALA A 270 37.71 0.48 26.61
CA ALA A 270 39.17 0.59 26.51
C ALA A 270 39.71 1.95 26.99
N LEU A 271 39.03 3.05 26.67
CA LEU A 271 39.40 4.39 27.12
C LEU A 271 39.25 4.53 28.65
N LEU A 272 38.13 4.03 29.20
CA LEU A 272 37.90 4.03 30.65
C LEU A 272 38.93 3.16 31.39
N ASP A 273 39.25 1.99 30.86
CA ASP A 273 40.28 1.11 31.42
C ASP A 273 41.67 1.75 31.39
N CYS A 274 41.99 2.46 30.28
CA CYS A 274 43.21 3.24 30.17
C CYS A 274 43.31 4.34 31.24
N VAL A 275 42.25 5.15 31.40
CA VAL A 275 42.21 6.20 32.44
C VAL A 275 42.39 5.59 33.83
N ASN A 276 41.66 4.51 34.14
CA ASN A 276 41.75 3.84 35.44
C ASN A 276 43.16 3.29 35.70
N THR A 277 43.76 2.64 34.72
CA THR A 277 45.11 2.06 34.83
C THR A 277 46.17 3.13 35.03
N VAL A 278 46.11 4.22 34.25
CA VAL A 278 47.05 5.35 34.40
C VAL A 278 46.86 6.02 35.76
N SER A 279 45.62 6.23 36.18
CA SER A 279 45.30 6.82 37.48
C SER A 279 45.82 5.98 38.64
N GLN A 280 45.57 4.66 38.63
CA GLN A 280 46.04 3.74 39.66
C GLN A 280 47.56 3.69 39.73
N THR A 281 48.23 3.60 38.58
CA THR A 281 49.70 3.60 38.51
C THR A 281 50.27 4.88 39.13
N ARG A 282 49.76 6.05 38.73
CA ARG A 282 50.21 7.35 39.27
C ARG A 282 49.89 7.51 40.74
N SER A 283 48.70 7.10 41.19
CA SER A 283 48.33 7.16 42.61
C SER A 283 49.31 6.35 43.45
N LYS A 284 49.74 5.18 42.97
CA LYS A 284 50.73 4.35 43.66
C LYS A 284 52.11 5.03 43.71
N GLU A 285 52.56 5.62 42.60
CA GLU A 285 53.80 6.40 42.54
C GLU A 285 53.79 7.56 43.56
N PHE A 286 52.69 8.31 43.63
CA PHE A 286 52.51 9.38 44.62
C PHE A 286 52.50 8.85 46.05
N SER A 287 51.78 7.76 46.34
CA SER A 287 51.75 7.15 47.67
C SER A 287 53.14 6.73 48.14
N THR A 288 53.92 6.07 47.28
CA THR A 288 55.31 5.68 47.61
C THR A 288 56.20 6.89 47.86
N ALA A 289 56.09 7.95 47.06
CA ALA A 289 56.86 9.17 47.28
C ALA A 289 56.47 9.87 48.59
N ILE A 290 55.18 9.92 48.94
CA ILE A 290 54.69 10.47 50.21
C ILE A 290 55.27 9.68 51.39
N GLU A 291 55.21 8.34 51.34
CA GLU A 291 55.77 7.47 52.38
C GLU A 291 57.30 7.69 52.56
N GLU A 292 58.05 7.86 51.46
CA GLU A 292 59.48 8.19 51.49
C GLU A 292 59.74 9.54 52.18
N ILE A 293 58.95 10.58 51.85
CA ILE A 293 59.05 11.93 52.45
C ILE A 293 58.70 11.91 53.94
N GLU A 294 57.61 11.26 54.31
CA GLU A 294 57.16 11.16 55.71
C GLU A 294 58.20 10.43 56.57
N THR A 295 58.75 9.33 56.06
CA THR A 295 59.79 8.55 56.76
C THR A 295 61.05 9.40 56.99
N ALA A 296 61.50 10.14 55.97
CA ALA A 296 62.65 11.04 56.09
C ALA A 296 62.38 12.19 57.09
N THR A 297 61.16 12.74 57.08
CA THR A 297 60.74 13.81 57.98
C THR A 297 60.74 13.35 59.44
N VAL A 298 60.11 12.22 59.76
CA VAL A 298 60.08 11.66 61.12
C VAL A 298 61.50 11.33 61.62
N ALA A 299 62.37 10.81 60.74
CA ALA A 299 63.76 10.54 61.09
C ALA A 299 64.56 11.81 61.44
N LEU A 300 64.31 12.91 60.71
CA LEU A 300 64.91 14.22 60.99
C LEU A 300 64.36 14.84 62.28
N GLU A 301 63.04 14.82 62.47
CA GLU A 301 62.38 15.38 63.66
C GLU A 301 62.85 14.70 64.94
N SER A 302 62.84 13.36 64.97
CA SER A 302 63.28 12.57 66.14
C SER A 302 64.76 12.78 66.47
N ALA A 303 65.64 12.79 65.46
CA ALA A 303 67.06 13.06 65.67
C ALA A 303 67.30 14.48 66.18
N ALA A 304 66.57 15.46 65.64
CA ALA A 304 66.67 16.85 66.06
C ALA A 304 66.08 17.07 67.47
N GLU A 305 65.00 16.39 67.83
CA GLU A 305 64.41 16.44 69.18
C GLU A 305 65.36 15.86 70.23
N PHE A 306 65.94 14.69 69.98
CA PHE A 306 66.96 14.12 70.86
C PHE A 306 68.15 15.09 71.03
N GLY A 307 68.64 15.64 69.91
CA GLY A 307 69.71 16.64 69.90
C GLY A 307 69.37 17.93 70.67
N ARG A 308 68.11 18.39 70.62
CA ARG A 308 67.66 19.55 71.42
C ARG A 308 67.59 19.21 72.91
N ASN A 309 66.98 18.08 73.26
CA ASN A 309 66.79 17.67 74.66
C ASN A 309 68.12 17.47 75.39
N ILE A 310 69.12 16.85 74.73
CA ILE A 310 70.44 16.65 75.36
C ILE A 310 71.20 17.96 75.55
N VAL A 311 71.03 18.94 74.65
CA VAL A 311 71.64 20.27 74.78
C VAL A 311 70.95 21.11 75.85
N GLU A 312 69.62 21.01 75.98
CA GLU A 312 68.83 21.81 76.92
C GLU A 312 68.86 21.27 78.36
N HIS A 313 68.91 19.95 78.53
CA HIS A 313 68.72 19.29 79.82
C HIS A 313 69.85 18.34 80.23
N GLY A 314 70.74 17.96 79.32
CA GLY A 314 71.82 17.00 79.59
C GLY A 314 72.94 17.59 80.45
N SER A 315 73.61 16.74 81.25
CA SER A 315 74.83 17.13 81.93
C SER A 315 76.01 17.20 80.96
N GLU A 316 77.12 17.84 81.35
CA GLU A 316 78.34 17.86 80.54
C GLU A 316 78.83 16.44 80.17
N PHE A 317 78.62 15.47 81.06
CA PHE A 317 78.95 14.07 80.79
C PHE A 317 78.02 13.45 79.73
N ASP A 318 76.70 13.64 79.83
CA ASP A 318 75.72 13.10 78.86
C ASP A 318 75.97 13.67 77.46
N ILE A 319 76.21 14.99 77.39
CA ILE A 319 76.56 15.67 76.13
C ILE A 319 77.81 15.03 75.52
N MET A 320 78.88 14.84 76.30
CA MET A 320 80.11 14.26 75.77
C MET A 320 79.95 12.79 75.39
N ALA A 321 79.19 12.01 76.16
CA ALA A 321 78.93 10.59 75.90
C ALA A 321 78.19 10.37 74.57
N ASP A 322 77.16 11.17 74.27
CA ASP A 322 76.33 10.97 73.08
C ASP A 322 76.70 11.90 71.90
N SER A 323 77.57 12.91 72.12
CA SER A 323 77.93 13.90 71.08
C SER A 323 78.40 13.28 69.77
N GLY A 324 79.14 12.18 69.83
CA GLY A 324 79.63 11.48 68.64
C GLY A 324 78.49 10.90 67.81
N ASP A 325 77.57 10.20 68.46
CA ASP A 325 76.45 9.51 67.82
C ASP A 325 75.40 10.50 67.31
N VAL A 326 75.09 11.54 68.08
CA VAL A 326 74.16 12.61 67.67
C VAL A 326 74.70 13.36 66.45
N ASN A 327 75.97 13.78 66.47
CA ASN A 327 76.58 14.47 65.33
C ASN A 327 76.64 13.58 64.09
N SER A 328 76.96 12.29 64.25
CA SER A 328 76.99 11.33 63.15
C SER A 328 75.61 11.15 62.52
N ARG A 329 74.56 10.98 63.35
CA ARG A 329 73.19 10.81 62.87
C ARG A 329 72.66 12.06 62.17
N LEU A 330 72.82 13.25 62.76
CA LEU A 330 72.35 14.50 62.18
C LEU A 330 73.06 14.79 60.84
N LYS A 331 74.39 14.61 60.77
CA LYS A 331 75.13 14.81 59.52
C LYS A 331 74.66 13.87 58.41
N LYS A 332 74.37 12.60 58.71
CA LYS A 332 73.84 11.65 57.72
C LYS A 332 72.46 12.05 57.22
N LEU A 333 71.56 12.47 58.11
CA LEU A 333 70.20 12.87 57.71
C LEU A 333 70.19 14.19 56.92
N LEU A 334 71.11 15.11 57.21
CA LEU A 334 71.28 16.36 56.46
C LEU A 334 71.84 16.16 55.04
N GLN A 335 72.38 14.98 54.72
CA GLN A 335 72.85 14.63 53.37
C GLN A 335 71.72 14.11 52.47
N ILE A 336 70.48 13.97 52.97
CA ILE A 336 69.34 13.58 52.13
C ILE A 336 69.03 14.73 51.17
N GLU A 337 69.26 14.52 49.88
CA GLU A 337 68.94 15.51 48.85
C GLU A 337 67.43 15.45 48.51
N LEU A 338 66.74 16.58 48.66
CA LEU A 338 65.32 16.71 48.30
C LEU A 338 65.07 16.43 46.81
N ALA A 339 66.08 16.67 45.97
CA ALA A 339 66.03 16.37 44.54
C ALA A 339 65.82 14.88 44.27
N ASP A 340 66.48 13.99 45.01
CA ASP A 340 66.40 12.53 44.82
C ASP A 340 64.99 11.96 45.05
N ILE A 341 64.19 12.63 45.89
CA ILE A 341 62.81 12.24 46.20
C ILE A 341 61.84 12.93 45.24
N THR A 342 62.09 14.18 44.90
CA THR A 342 61.18 14.98 44.06
C THR A 342 61.34 14.72 42.56
N GLU A 343 62.50 14.27 42.07
CA GLU A 343 62.69 13.84 40.67
C GLU A 343 61.94 12.55 40.34
N LYS A 344 61.66 11.71 41.33
CA LYS A 344 60.84 10.49 41.15
C LYS A 344 59.34 10.79 41.00
N LEU A 345 58.90 12.01 41.29
CA LEU A 345 57.49 12.37 41.16
C LEU A 345 57.14 12.56 39.69
N PRO A 346 55.97 12.04 39.25
CA PRO A 346 55.48 12.31 37.91
C PRO A 346 55.37 13.83 37.68
N ALA A 347 56.04 14.33 36.63
CA ALA A 347 56.23 15.76 36.40
C ALA A 347 54.94 16.59 36.42
N LYS A 348 53.78 16.00 36.06
CA LYS A 348 52.44 16.60 36.16
C LYS A 348 51.36 15.51 36.33
N ALA A 349 50.51 15.61 37.34
CA ALA A 349 49.37 14.73 37.62
C ALA A 349 48.19 14.94 36.65
N TYR A 350 48.44 14.90 35.33
CA TYR A 350 47.48 15.34 34.33
C TYR A 350 46.98 14.21 33.44
N ILE A 351 45.66 13.97 33.39
CA ILE A 351 45.00 13.04 32.49
C ILE A 351 43.90 13.82 31.78
N THR A 352 43.84 13.73 30.45
CA THR A 352 42.77 14.34 29.65
C THR A 352 42.31 13.41 28.55
N PHE A 353 41.10 13.64 28.06
CA PHE A 353 40.54 12.99 26.88
C PHE A 353 40.42 14.02 25.76
N GLU A 354 40.97 13.71 24.59
CA GLU A 354 40.80 14.51 23.38
C GLU A 354 39.79 13.81 22.46
N GLU A 355 38.67 14.48 22.23
CA GLU A 355 37.60 14.01 21.35
C GLU A 355 38.05 14.03 19.88
N ASP A 356 37.67 13.00 19.11
CA ASP A 356 37.86 13.00 17.65
C ASP A 356 36.69 13.71 16.96
N GLU A 357 36.87 14.98 16.61
CA GLU A 357 35.87 15.81 15.94
C GLU A 357 35.58 15.36 14.48
N THR A 358 36.42 14.49 13.90
CA THR A 358 36.38 14.11 12.48
C THR A 358 35.86 12.69 12.23
N SER A 359 35.29 12.06 13.25
CA SER A 359 34.77 10.69 13.22
C SER A 359 33.73 10.46 12.11
N ASP A 360 34.08 9.63 11.11
CA ASP A 360 33.14 9.17 10.07
C ASP A 360 32.25 8.04 10.62
N MET A 361 30.95 8.10 10.31
CA MET A 361 29.96 7.06 10.61
C MET A 361 30.37 5.66 10.11
N GLY A 362 31.25 5.57 9.10
CA GLY A 362 31.83 4.31 8.62
C GLY A 362 32.86 3.66 9.55
N LYS A 363 33.57 4.44 10.36
CA LYS A 363 34.58 3.98 11.34
C LYS A 363 34.57 4.93 12.55
N PRO A 364 33.62 4.76 13.47
CA PRO A 364 33.51 5.65 14.61
C PRO A 364 34.79 5.57 15.45
N ARG A 365 35.32 6.73 15.78
CA ARG A 365 36.40 6.95 16.75
C ARG A 365 35.89 7.94 17.78
N LEU A 366 36.07 7.63 19.06
CA LEU A 366 35.68 8.51 20.16
C LEU A 366 36.77 9.57 20.44
N GLY A 367 38.03 9.16 20.42
CA GLY A 367 39.15 10.01 20.80
C GLY A 367 40.31 9.23 21.40
N GLU A 368 41.19 9.93 22.10
CA GLU A 368 42.38 9.35 22.76
C GLU A 368 42.60 9.94 24.16
N VAL A 369 43.12 9.12 25.09
CA VAL A 369 43.51 9.56 26.43
C VAL A 369 44.97 10.03 26.39
N ARG A 370 45.22 11.25 26.86
CA ARG A 370 46.58 11.81 26.97
C ARG A 370 46.98 12.05 28.42
N THR A 371 48.28 11.89 28.67
CA THR A 371 48.88 11.96 30.01
C THR A 371 49.84 13.15 30.17
N THR A 372 49.97 13.96 29.11
CA THR A 372 50.73 15.21 29.04
C THR A 372 49.79 16.40 29.09
N GLN A 373 50.18 17.46 29.80
CA GLN A 373 49.43 18.72 29.80
C GLN A 373 49.44 19.30 28.38
N PRO A 374 48.31 19.83 27.84
CA PRO A 374 48.34 20.72 26.71
C PRO A 374 49.29 21.85 27.07
N ASP A 375 50.21 22.18 26.18
CA ASP A 375 51.12 23.29 26.39
C ASP A 375 50.23 24.52 26.65
N SER A 376 50.23 25.02 27.89
CA SER A 376 49.49 26.23 28.20
C SER A 376 50.12 27.33 27.36
N GLY A 377 49.46 27.73 26.27
CA GLY A 377 49.94 28.64 25.23
C GLY A 377 50.27 30.07 25.68
N PHE A 378 50.58 30.29 26.96
CA PHE A 378 51.05 31.55 27.49
C PHE A 378 52.32 31.34 28.31
N ARG A 379 53.46 31.26 27.61
CA ARG A 379 54.74 31.65 28.22
C ARG A 379 54.75 33.18 28.26
N THR A 380 54.56 33.72 29.45
CA THR A 380 54.84 35.08 29.94
C THR A 380 55.16 36.13 28.85
N ALA A 381 54.17 36.89 28.37
CA ALA A 381 54.41 38.06 27.55
C ALA A 381 55.05 39.18 28.40
N ARG A 382 56.33 39.48 28.16
CA ARG A 382 57.05 40.56 28.85
C ARG A 382 56.88 41.86 28.07
N PHE A 383 55.87 42.65 28.42
CA PHE A 383 55.68 43.98 27.85
C PHE A 383 56.77 44.93 28.33
N THR A 384 57.54 45.52 27.41
CA THR A 384 58.46 46.61 27.73
C THR A 384 58.16 47.78 26.81
N THR A 385 57.61 48.87 27.36
CA THR A 385 57.51 50.16 26.69
C THR A 385 58.87 50.85 26.72
N LEU A 386 59.85 50.32 25.98
CA LEU A 386 61.16 50.95 25.87
C LEU A 386 61.15 51.99 24.76
N GLY A 387 61.00 53.26 25.13
CA GLY A 387 61.66 54.36 24.43
C GLY A 387 60.83 55.31 23.57
N THR A 388 59.55 55.59 23.87
CA THR A 388 58.83 56.68 23.17
C THR A 388 58.08 57.62 24.11
N THR A 389 58.31 58.92 23.95
CA THR A 389 57.62 60.03 24.62
C THR A 389 56.63 60.68 23.66
N GLY A 390 55.33 60.67 24.00
CA GLY A 390 54.28 61.36 23.25
C GLY A 390 52.87 60.88 23.60
N ARG A 391 51.88 61.79 23.61
CA ARG A 391 50.48 61.54 24.04
C ARG A 391 49.68 60.55 23.18
N LEU A 392 50.27 60.00 22.11
CA LEU A 392 49.61 59.19 21.08
C LEU A 392 50.32 57.83 20.81
N GLY A 393 51.29 57.42 21.62
CA GLY A 393 52.04 56.16 21.44
C GLY A 393 53.20 56.24 20.43
N PRO A 394 54.00 55.18 20.29
CA PRO A 394 55.11 55.11 19.32
C PRO A 394 54.61 55.31 17.88
N THR A 395 55.24 56.19 17.10
CA THR A 395 54.94 56.44 15.68
C THR A 395 55.89 55.73 14.70
N SER A 396 56.93 55.07 15.21
CA SER A 396 57.84 54.24 14.44
C SER A 396 58.40 53.11 15.30
N LEU A 397 58.67 51.95 14.70
CA LEU A 397 59.47 50.89 15.33
C LEU A 397 60.92 51.37 15.42
N GLY A 398 61.48 51.42 16.63
CA GLY A 398 62.89 51.78 16.84
C GLY A 398 63.84 50.77 16.21
N THR A 399 65.12 51.13 16.08
CA THR A 399 66.15 50.29 15.42
C THR A 399 66.46 48.99 16.15
N HIS A 400 65.96 48.80 17.37
CA HIS A 400 66.14 47.59 18.18
C HIS A 400 65.65 46.30 17.48
N TYR A 401 64.63 46.39 16.63
CA TYR A 401 64.04 45.23 15.96
C TYR A 401 64.59 44.96 14.55
N ARG A 402 65.54 45.76 14.07
CA ARG A 402 66.05 45.64 12.70
C ARG A 402 66.83 44.33 12.55
N GLY A 403 66.27 43.35 11.83
CA GLY A 403 66.83 42.01 11.65
C GLY A 403 66.40 40.98 12.71
N GLN A 404 65.50 41.34 13.64
CA GLN A 404 64.88 40.45 14.63
C GLN A 404 63.34 40.43 14.52
N ASP A 405 62.78 41.20 13.60
CA ASP A 405 61.34 41.36 13.37
C ASP A 405 60.71 40.22 12.56
N HIS A 406 61.44 39.11 12.39
CA HIS A 406 61.01 37.93 11.64
C HIS A 406 60.35 38.33 10.30
N GLU A 407 60.97 39.23 9.53
CA GLU A 407 60.50 39.60 8.18
C GLU A 407 59.10 40.23 8.12
N GLY A 408 58.73 41.09 9.08
CA GLY A 408 57.51 41.89 9.03
C GLY A 408 56.37 41.43 9.95
N LEU A 409 56.68 40.59 10.93
CA LEU A 409 55.74 40.08 11.93
C LEU A 409 55.44 41.06 13.07
N VAL A 410 56.06 42.24 13.04
CA VAL A 410 55.76 43.35 13.96
C VAL A 410 55.27 44.55 13.14
N GLN A 411 54.01 44.94 13.34
CA GLN A 411 53.39 46.08 12.66
C GLN A 411 52.97 47.16 13.64
N LEU A 412 53.04 48.41 13.21
CA LEU A 412 52.63 49.56 14.03
C LEU A 412 51.35 50.16 13.45
N LYS A 413 50.27 50.17 14.24
CA LYS A 413 48.99 50.78 13.84
C LYS A 413 48.42 51.56 15.02
N ASP A 414 48.05 52.81 14.78
CA ASP A 414 47.41 53.70 15.76
C ASP A 414 48.18 53.83 17.09
N GLY A 415 49.52 53.81 17.05
CA GLY A 415 50.37 53.91 18.24
C GLY A 415 50.54 52.59 19.02
N ILE A 416 50.04 51.47 18.49
CA ILE A 416 50.12 50.14 19.10
C ILE A 416 50.98 49.22 18.22
N GLN A 417 51.88 48.48 18.86
CA GLN A 417 52.68 47.44 18.20
C GLN A 417 51.91 46.12 18.20
N TYR A 418 51.66 45.57 17.03
CA TYR A 418 51.00 44.28 16.79
C TYR A 418 52.04 43.25 16.40
N PHE A 419 52.06 42.12 17.11
CA PHE A 419 52.94 40.99 16.82
C PHE A 419 52.11 39.83 16.27
N THR A 420 52.53 39.27 15.14
CA THR A 420 51.95 38.05 14.57
C THR A 420 52.93 36.91 14.77
N VAL A 421 52.58 35.92 15.59
CA VAL A 421 53.43 34.74 15.82
C VAL A 421 52.92 33.63 14.90
N PRO A 422 53.74 33.09 13.97
CA PRO A 422 53.34 31.97 13.13
C PRO A 422 53.19 30.71 14.00
N ASP A 423 52.17 29.93 13.70
CA ASP A 423 51.93 28.62 14.33
C ASP A 423 53.04 27.64 13.88
N THR A 424 53.71 26.97 14.82
CA THR A 424 54.73 25.94 14.54
C THR A 424 54.40 24.63 15.21
#